data_AF-X1SV88-F1
#
_entry.id   AF-X1SV88-F1
#
_cell.length_a   1.000
_cell.length_b   1.000
_cell.length_c   1.000
_cell.angle_alpha   90.00
_cell.angle_beta   90.00
_cell.angle_gamma   90.00
#
_symmetry.space_group_name_H-M   'P 1'
#
loop_
_entity.id
_entity.type
_entity.pdbx_description
1 polymer ?
#
loop_
_entity_poly.entity_id
_entity_poly.type
_entity_poly.pdbx_seq_one_letter_code
_entity_poly.pdbx_strand_id
1 'polypeptide(L)'
;MKIYIVAKGELKEVNKPIFSSGDTYIVDDEKTIYIWLGKYCSVDEKTFAAMKARELDGKRGGAAKIITLDQGQEIKEFLQLVGGMKIVDKNLAKTMLIDVDTGDWSGAGEHVNTLYRVSSEEFEDINTMKFIQVPFKKESLDSEDCFIADLGDKIYIWQGANTNVKEKVKA
;
A
#
# COMPACT_ATOMS: atom_id res chain seq x y z
N MET A 1 -30.81 14.75 -8.51
CA MET A 1 -29.72 14.26 -7.64
C MET A 1 -29.19 12.90 -8.09
N LYS A 2 -27.87 12.77 -8.24
CA LYS A 2 -27.14 11.50 -8.34
C LYS A 2 -26.10 11.39 -7.23
N ILE A 3 -25.83 10.18 -6.76
CA ILE A 3 -24.83 9.92 -5.72
C ILE A 3 -23.77 9.00 -6.31
N TYR A 4 -22.49 9.34 -6.10
CA TYR A 4 -21.35 8.56 -6.53
C TYR A 4 -20.46 8.26 -5.33
N ILE A 5 -19.92 7.05 -5.26
CA ILE A 5 -18.79 6.70 -4.40
C ILE A 5 -17.51 6.75 -5.22
N VAL A 6 -16.43 7.26 -4.64
CA VAL A 6 -15.10 7.18 -5.26
C VAL A 6 -14.52 5.81 -4.98
N ALA A 7 -14.19 5.06 -6.04
CA ALA A 7 -13.64 3.71 -5.92
C ALA A 7 -12.55 3.50 -6.97
N LYS A 8 -11.32 3.24 -6.54
CA LYS A 8 -10.16 3.05 -7.42
C LYS A 8 -9.99 4.14 -8.48
N GLY A 9 -10.16 5.40 -8.10
CA GLY A 9 -10.02 6.55 -9.00
C GLY A 9 -11.21 6.81 -9.94
N GLU A 10 -12.26 6.01 -9.85
CA GLU A 10 -13.47 6.15 -10.65
C GLU A 10 -14.68 6.54 -9.80
N LEU A 11 -15.70 7.12 -10.44
CA LEU A 11 -17.00 7.36 -9.83
C LEU A 11 -17.93 6.18 -10.11
N LYS A 12 -18.46 5.57 -9.05
CA LYS A 12 -19.50 4.55 -9.15
C LYS A 12 -20.82 5.08 -8.62
N GLU A 13 -21.85 5.08 -9.46
CA GLU A 13 -23.18 5.55 -9.06
C GLU A 13 -23.78 4.60 -8.01
N VAL A 14 -24.36 5.17 -6.95
CA VAL A 14 -25.01 4.41 -5.87
C VAL A 14 -26.46 4.87 -5.71
N ASN A 15 -27.36 3.89 -5.61
CA ASN A 15 -28.81 4.14 -5.60
C ASN A 15 -29.40 4.30 -4.20
N LYS A 16 -28.59 4.16 -3.15
CA LYS A 16 -29.02 4.24 -1.75
C LYS A 16 -28.14 5.24 -1.01
N PRO A 17 -28.71 6.11 -0.15
CA PRO A 17 -27.95 7.06 0.67
C PRO A 17 -27.30 6.38 1.88
N ILE A 18 -26.53 5.31 1.63
CA ILE A 18 -25.71 4.62 2.61
C ILE A 18 -24.27 5.08 2.42
N PHE A 19 -23.79 5.86 3.37
CA PHE A 19 -22.47 6.47 3.36
C PHE A 19 -21.55 5.71 4.31
N SER A 20 -20.33 5.48 3.87
CA SER A 20 -19.30 4.82 4.65
C SER A 20 -18.38 5.85 5.29
N SER A 21 -18.06 5.68 6.58
CA SER A 21 -17.05 6.50 7.23
C SER A 21 -15.65 6.32 6.65
N GLY A 22 -15.39 5.26 5.91
CA GLY A 22 -14.10 4.98 5.25
C GLY A 22 -13.98 5.50 3.83
N ASP A 23 -15.03 6.12 3.26
CA ASP A 23 -15.07 6.45 1.82
C ASP A 23 -15.40 7.93 1.56
N THR A 24 -15.17 8.37 0.32
CA THR A 24 -15.58 9.68 -0.17
C THR A 24 -16.70 9.56 -1.20
N TYR A 25 -17.67 10.47 -1.14
CA TYR A 25 -18.83 10.49 -2.02
C TYR A 25 -18.99 11.84 -2.73
N ILE A 26 -19.56 11.80 -3.93
CA ILE A 26 -20.05 12.99 -4.64
C ILE A 26 -21.57 12.91 -4.73
N VAL A 27 -22.26 13.95 -4.23
CA VAL A 27 -23.71 14.12 -4.41
C VAL A 27 -23.94 15.29 -5.34
N ASP A 28 -24.55 15.02 -6.48
CA ASP A 28 -24.67 15.96 -7.58
C ASP A 28 -26.15 16.29 -7.83
N ASP A 29 -26.52 17.54 -7.57
CA ASP A 29 -27.86 18.08 -7.81
C ASP A 29 -27.92 19.01 -9.03
N GLU A 30 -27.02 18.80 -10.00
CA GLU A 30 -26.84 19.60 -11.22
C GLU A 30 -26.31 21.02 -10.97
N LYS A 31 -26.93 21.76 -10.05
CA LYS A 31 -26.56 23.14 -9.64
C LYS A 31 -25.48 23.16 -8.57
N THR A 32 -25.45 22.15 -7.71
CA THR A 32 -24.48 22.03 -6.62
C THR A 32 -23.91 20.61 -6.58
N ILE A 33 -22.60 20.52 -6.49
CA ILE A 33 -21.85 19.28 -6.35
C ILE A 33 -21.28 19.25 -4.93
N TYR A 34 -21.81 18.36 -4.10
CA TYR A 34 -21.32 18.13 -2.76
C TYR A 34 -20.27 17.03 -2.77
N ILE A 35 -19.13 17.27 -2.13
CA ILE A 35 -18.13 16.26 -1.83
C ILE A 35 -18.28 15.92 -0.35
N TRP A 36 -18.72 14.72 -0.02
CA TRP A 36 -18.84 14.27 1.36
C TRP A 36 -17.65 13.38 1.72
N LEU A 37 -16.93 13.75 2.79
CA LEU A 37 -15.72 13.09 3.25
C LEU A 37 -16.00 12.24 4.48
N GLY A 38 -15.88 10.91 4.35
CA GLY A 38 -15.92 10.01 5.49
C GLY A 38 -14.79 10.29 6.48
N LYS A 39 -15.04 10.08 7.78
CA LYS A 39 -14.09 10.35 8.86
C LYS A 39 -12.72 9.68 8.68
N TYR A 40 -12.71 8.48 8.08
CA TYR A 40 -11.55 7.62 7.86
C TYR A 40 -11.21 7.46 6.38
N CYS A 41 -11.77 8.30 5.50
CA CYS A 41 -11.46 8.22 4.07
C CYS A 41 -10.01 8.57 3.77
N SER A 42 -9.48 7.92 2.74
CA SER A 42 -8.10 8.02 2.33
C SER A 42 -7.79 9.32 1.57
N VAL A 43 -6.52 9.74 1.54
CA VAL A 43 -6.10 11.01 0.92
C VAL A 43 -6.29 11.00 -0.60
N ASP A 44 -6.10 9.85 -1.25
CA ASP A 44 -6.35 9.72 -2.69
C ASP A 44 -7.84 9.88 -2.98
N GLU A 45 -8.73 9.24 -2.22
CA GLU A 45 -10.18 9.38 -2.41
C GLU A 45 -10.65 10.84 -2.33
N LYS A 46 -10.15 11.62 -1.36
CA LYS A 46 -10.41 13.06 -1.25
C LYS A 46 -9.95 13.82 -2.50
N THR A 47 -8.74 13.51 -2.96
CA THR A 47 -8.11 14.15 -4.13
C THR A 47 -8.90 13.83 -5.41
N PHE A 48 -9.26 12.55 -5.58
CA PHE A 48 -10.06 12.08 -6.72
C PHE A 48 -11.45 12.70 -6.71
N ALA A 49 -12.11 12.81 -5.55
CA ALA A 49 -13.41 13.45 -5.46
C ALA A 49 -13.36 14.92 -5.88
N ALA A 50 -12.37 15.68 -5.41
CA ALA A 50 -12.19 17.09 -5.79
C ALA A 50 -11.93 17.24 -7.29
N MET A 51 -11.08 16.38 -7.86
CA MET A 51 -10.80 16.37 -9.30
C MET A 51 -12.07 16.03 -10.10
N LYS A 52 -12.80 14.99 -9.70
CA LYS A 52 -14.02 14.53 -10.40
C LYS A 52 -15.16 15.52 -10.28
N ALA A 53 -15.32 16.21 -9.14
CA ALA A 53 -16.29 17.28 -8.99
C ALA A 53 -16.03 18.43 -9.99
N ARG A 54 -14.77 18.85 -10.17
CA ARG A 54 -14.38 19.83 -11.18
C ARG A 54 -14.60 19.34 -12.61
N GLU A 55 -14.34 18.06 -12.88
CA GLU A 55 -14.59 17.46 -14.19
C GLU A 55 -16.09 17.47 -14.53
N LEU A 56 -16.95 17.12 -13.57
CA LEU A 56 -18.41 17.15 -13.71
C LEU A 56 -18.93 18.56 -13.96
N ASP A 57 -18.44 19.54 -13.20
CA ASP A 57 -18.79 20.95 -13.38
C ASP A 57 -18.30 21.49 -14.74
N GLY A 58 -17.05 21.20 -15.12
CA GLY A 58 -16.48 21.62 -16.40
C GLY A 58 -17.25 21.09 -17.62
N LYS A 59 -17.74 19.84 -17.56
CA LYS A 59 -18.63 19.27 -18.59
C LYS A 59 -19.96 20.03 -18.75
N ARG A 60 -20.34 20.81 -17.75
CA ARG A 60 -21.59 21.60 -17.70
C ARG A 60 -21.36 23.10 -17.85
N GLY A 61 -20.15 23.51 -18.22
CA GLY A 61 -19.81 24.92 -18.43
C GLY A 61 -19.37 25.67 -17.17
N GLY A 62 -19.09 24.98 -16.05
CA GLY A 62 -18.39 25.58 -14.90
C GLY A 62 -19.25 26.44 -13.96
N ALA A 63 -20.57 26.26 -13.99
CA ALA A 63 -21.52 27.08 -13.23
C ALA A 63 -21.98 26.44 -11.90
N ALA A 64 -21.65 25.17 -11.66
CA ALA A 64 -22.10 24.46 -10.47
C ALA A 64 -21.27 24.87 -9.24
N LYS A 65 -21.95 25.05 -8.10
CA LYS A 65 -21.26 25.30 -6.84
C LYS A 65 -20.66 23.98 -6.31
N ILE A 66 -19.38 23.96 -5.98
CA ILE A 66 -18.74 22.80 -5.33
C ILE A 66 -18.64 23.06 -3.82
N ILE A 67 -19.14 22.14 -3.00
CA ILE A 67 -19.12 22.24 -1.53
C ILE A 67 -18.54 20.96 -0.94
N THR A 68 -17.52 21.08 -0.09
CA THR A 68 -16.97 19.95 0.66
C THR A 68 -17.58 19.90 2.05
N LEU A 69 -17.98 18.71 2.50
CA LEU A 69 -18.61 18.44 3.79
C LEU A 69 -17.86 17.30 4.48
N ASP A 70 -17.34 17.55 5.67
CA ASP A 70 -16.79 16.50 6.52
C ASP A 70 -17.92 15.74 7.24
N GLN A 71 -17.72 14.44 7.47
CA GLN A 71 -18.66 13.63 8.26
C GLN A 71 -18.93 14.28 9.62
N GLY A 72 -20.21 14.52 9.92
CA GLY A 72 -20.68 15.19 11.13
C GLY A 72 -20.75 16.71 11.04
N GLN A 73 -20.36 17.31 9.91
CA GLN A 73 -20.47 18.75 9.62
C GLN A 73 -21.39 19.02 8.42
N GLU A 74 -22.35 18.12 8.17
CA GLU A 74 -23.28 18.26 7.06
C GLU A 74 -24.23 19.44 7.25
N ILE A 75 -24.42 20.23 6.19
CA ILE A 75 -25.35 21.36 6.20
C ILE A 75 -26.79 20.90 5.96
N LYS A 76 -27.76 21.71 6.39
CA LYS A 76 -29.20 21.37 6.32
C LYS A 76 -29.67 21.11 4.89
N GLU A 77 -29.19 21.91 3.93
CA GLU A 77 -29.52 21.79 2.52
C GLU A 77 -29.11 20.43 1.95
N PHE A 78 -27.91 19.96 2.33
CA PHE A 78 -27.42 18.64 1.94
C PHE A 78 -28.24 17.52 2.57
N LEU A 79 -28.54 17.61 3.87
CA LEU A 79 -29.33 16.59 4.59
C LEU A 79 -30.76 16.47 4.03
N GLN A 80 -31.37 17.60 3.66
CA GLN A 80 -32.68 17.63 2.99
C GLN A 80 -32.62 17.00 1.61
N LEU A 81 -31.57 17.31 0.83
CA LEU A 81 -31.38 16.77 -0.51
C LEU A 81 -31.25 15.24 -0.52
N VAL A 82 -30.46 14.67 0.40
CA VAL A 82 -30.26 13.21 0.48
C VAL A 82 -31.45 12.47 1.10
N GLY A 83 -32.39 13.18 1.73
CA GLY A 83 -33.64 12.60 2.26
C GLY A 83 -33.44 11.63 3.44
N GLY A 84 -32.31 11.74 4.14
CA GLY A 84 -31.92 10.86 5.23
C GLY A 84 -30.66 10.05 4.91
N MET A 85 -29.64 10.20 5.75
CA MET A 85 -28.32 9.61 5.58
C MET A 85 -28.13 8.46 6.56
N LYS A 86 -27.75 7.28 6.07
CA LYS A 86 -27.30 6.18 6.93
C LYS A 86 -25.79 6.07 6.84
N ILE A 87 -25.09 6.30 7.95
CA ILE A 87 -23.64 6.15 8.02
C ILE A 87 -23.28 4.76 8.55
N VAL A 88 -22.32 4.09 7.93
CA VAL A 88 -21.77 2.81 8.38
C VAL A 88 -20.27 2.95 8.63
N ASP A 89 -19.80 2.39 9.75
CA ASP A 89 -18.39 2.43 10.13
C ASP A 89 -17.63 1.24 9.52
N LYS A 90 -17.52 1.25 8.20
CA LYS A 90 -16.77 0.26 7.41
C LYS A 90 -16.38 0.87 6.09
N ASN A 91 -15.26 0.43 5.52
CA ASN A 91 -14.88 0.81 4.17
C ASN A 91 -15.67 -0.01 3.13
N LEU A 92 -16.30 0.66 2.15
CA LEU A 92 -17.14 0.06 1.10
C LEU A 92 -16.45 0.05 -0.26
N ALA A 93 -15.57 1.03 -0.55
CA ALA A 93 -14.76 1.00 -1.75
C ALA A 93 -13.29 0.67 -1.44
N LYS A 94 -12.56 0.38 -2.51
CA LYS A 94 -11.11 0.19 -2.43
C LYS A 94 -10.45 1.50 -2.88
N THR A 95 -9.58 2.04 -2.03
CA THR A 95 -8.61 3.09 -2.36
C THR A 95 -7.63 2.59 -3.44
N MET A 96 -6.95 3.52 -4.12
CA MET A 96 -5.80 3.20 -4.99
C MET A 96 -4.48 3.13 -4.23
N LEU A 97 -4.47 3.55 -2.97
CA LEU A 97 -3.31 3.38 -2.11
C LEU A 97 -3.17 1.91 -1.73
N ILE A 98 -1.93 1.48 -1.62
CA ILE A 98 -1.58 0.18 -1.06
C ILE A 98 -1.51 0.41 0.46
N ASP A 99 -2.16 -0.47 1.23
CA ASP A 99 -1.96 -0.49 2.67
C ASP A 99 -0.49 -0.78 2.94
N VAL A 100 0.21 0.22 3.47
CA VAL A 100 1.59 0.10 3.92
C VAL A 100 1.58 -0.09 5.42
N ASP A 101 2.20 -1.18 5.89
CA ASP A 101 2.50 -1.32 7.31
C ASP A 101 3.42 -0.16 7.71
N THR A 102 3.10 0.54 8.80
CA THR A 102 3.86 1.71 9.29
C THR A 102 4.91 1.33 10.33
N GLY A 103 5.17 0.04 10.55
CA GLY A 103 6.27 -0.44 11.39
C GLY A 103 7.65 -0.16 10.78
N ASP A 104 8.71 -0.42 11.57
CA ASP A 104 10.13 -0.21 11.17
C ASP A 104 10.55 -0.92 9.86
N TRP A 105 9.72 -1.85 9.38
CA TRP A 105 9.90 -2.64 8.15
C TRP A 105 9.02 -2.18 6.98
N SER A 106 8.39 -1.00 7.08
CA SER A 106 7.50 -0.44 6.06
C SER A 106 8.19 -0.39 4.69
N GLY A 107 7.74 -1.21 3.74
CA GLY A 107 8.26 -1.25 2.37
C GLY A 107 9.35 -2.28 2.10
N ALA A 108 9.81 -3.03 3.10
CA ALA A 108 10.50 -4.29 2.85
C ALA A 108 9.45 -5.29 2.34
N GLY A 109 9.59 -5.80 1.12
CA GLY A 109 8.77 -6.95 0.69
C GLY A 109 8.95 -8.13 1.63
N GLU A 110 8.08 -9.15 1.56
CA GLU A 110 8.33 -10.41 2.27
C GLU A 110 9.76 -10.88 1.97
N HIS A 111 10.63 -10.87 2.98
CA HIS A 111 12.01 -11.28 2.80
C HIS A 111 12.04 -12.75 2.45
N VAL A 112 12.70 -13.08 1.33
CA VAL A 112 12.90 -14.47 0.92
C VAL A 112 14.20 -14.96 1.54
N ASN A 113 14.07 -15.87 2.51
CA ASN A 113 15.21 -16.51 3.15
C ASN A 113 16.22 -17.02 2.12
N THR A 114 17.46 -16.53 2.22
CA THR A 114 18.51 -16.81 1.24
C THR A 114 19.76 -17.36 1.93
N LEU A 115 20.39 -18.35 1.31
CA LEU A 115 21.60 -18.98 1.81
C LEU A 115 22.72 -18.77 0.79
N TYR A 116 23.84 -18.23 1.24
CA TYR A 116 25.04 -18.05 0.43
C TYR A 116 26.15 -18.97 0.93
N ARG A 117 26.76 -19.72 0.02
CA ARG A 117 28.02 -20.40 0.26
C ARG A 117 29.18 -19.45 0.00
N VAL A 118 30.10 -19.41 0.94
CA VAL A 118 31.26 -18.53 0.96
C VAL A 118 32.47 -19.38 0.60
N SER A 119 32.91 -19.29 -0.67
CA SER A 119 33.96 -20.16 -1.22
C SER A 119 35.16 -19.34 -1.69
N SER A 120 36.36 -19.77 -1.28
CA SER A 120 37.62 -19.22 -1.76
C SER A 120 38.14 -20.03 -2.95
N GLU A 121 38.37 -19.37 -4.08
CA GLU A 121 39.04 -19.98 -5.23
C GLU A 121 40.49 -19.49 -5.28
N GLU A 122 41.43 -20.44 -5.14
CA GLU A 122 42.87 -20.21 -5.24
C GLU A 122 43.45 -21.01 -6.42
N PHE A 123 43.87 -20.30 -7.48
CA PHE A 123 44.62 -20.91 -8.59
C PHE A 123 45.61 -19.92 -9.20
N GLU A 124 46.89 -20.28 -9.19
CA GLU A 124 48.05 -19.48 -9.65
C GLU A 124 48.01 -18.01 -9.17
N ASP A 125 47.35 -17.11 -9.92
CA ASP A 125 47.25 -15.67 -9.63
C ASP A 125 45.85 -15.22 -9.17
N ILE A 126 44.90 -16.15 -9.05
CA ILE A 126 43.52 -15.88 -8.62
C ILE A 126 43.41 -16.17 -7.13
N ASN A 127 43.10 -15.14 -6.35
CA ASN A 127 42.72 -15.23 -4.95
C ASN A 127 41.44 -14.42 -4.73
N THR A 128 40.30 -15.01 -5.13
CA THR A 128 39.01 -14.32 -5.12
C THR A 128 38.02 -15.03 -4.21
N MET A 129 37.22 -14.21 -3.52
CA MET A 129 36.15 -14.70 -2.66
C MET A 129 34.84 -14.66 -3.43
N LYS A 130 34.10 -15.77 -3.44
CA LYS A 130 32.78 -15.85 -4.09
C LYS A 130 31.69 -16.15 -3.07
N PHE A 131 30.58 -15.44 -3.23
CA PHE A 131 29.32 -15.69 -2.54
C PHE A 131 28.36 -16.30 -3.55
N ILE A 132 28.07 -17.59 -3.40
CA ILE A 132 27.24 -18.36 -4.33
C ILE A 132 25.93 -18.65 -3.63
N GLN A 133 24.82 -18.15 -4.17
CA GLN A 133 23.49 -18.48 -3.65
C GLN A 133 23.22 -19.98 -3.85
N VAL A 134 22.85 -20.66 -2.77
CA VAL A 134 22.49 -22.07 -2.74
C VAL A 134 21.05 -22.22 -2.23
N PRO A 135 20.38 -23.36 -2.49
CA PRO A 135 19.05 -23.60 -1.93
C PRO A 135 19.02 -23.43 -0.40
N PHE A 136 18.00 -22.77 0.12
CA PHE A 136 17.83 -22.57 1.57
C PHE A 136 17.36 -23.86 2.25
N LYS A 137 18.26 -24.83 2.40
CA LYS A 137 18.00 -26.13 3.01
C LYS A 137 19.24 -26.66 3.71
N LYS A 138 19.05 -27.52 4.71
CA LYS A 138 20.17 -28.08 5.49
C LYS A 138 21.16 -28.85 4.63
N GLU A 139 20.69 -29.52 3.59
CA GLU A 139 21.50 -30.34 2.68
C GLU A 139 22.43 -29.51 1.79
N SER A 140 22.26 -28.18 1.77
CA SER A 140 23.18 -27.27 1.10
C SER A 140 24.39 -26.90 1.95
N LEU A 141 24.38 -27.21 3.25
CA LEU A 141 25.52 -27.00 4.14
C LEU A 141 26.48 -28.18 4.07
N ASP A 142 27.79 -27.90 4.08
CA ASP A 142 28.85 -28.90 4.17
C ASP A 142 29.94 -28.45 5.14
N SER A 143 30.71 -29.37 5.70
CA SER A 143 31.69 -29.03 6.74
C SER A 143 32.94 -28.32 6.25
N GLU A 144 33.10 -28.12 4.93
CA GLU A 144 34.30 -27.56 4.33
C GLU A 144 34.15 -26.05 4.10
N ASP A 145 32.94 -25.52 3.92
CA ASP A 145 32.71 -24.11 3.59
C ASP A 145 32.02 -23.30 4.72
N CYS A 146 32.09 -21.96 4.62
CA CYS A 146 31.25 -21.05 5.40
C CYS A 146 29.94 -20.76 4.65
N PHE A 147 28.87 -20.50 5.40
CA PHE A 147 27.57 -20.16 4.82
C PHE A 147 26.92 -18.99 5.56
N ILE A 148 26.26 -18.11 4.81
CA ILE A 148 25.52 -16.96 5.33
C ILE A 148 24.04 -17.17 5.06
N ALA A 149 23.25 -17.33 6.12
CA ALA A 149 21.80 -17.38 6.07
C ALA A 149 21.23 -15.99 6.36
N ASP A 150 20.67 -15.37 5.33
CA ASP A 150 19.96 -14.10 5.40
C ASP A 150 18.46 -14.37 5.57
N LEU A 151 17.92 -14.07 6.76
CA LEU A 151 16.50 -14.15 7.09
C LEU A 151 15.83 -12.77 7.20
N GLY A 152 16.49 -11.72 6.69
CA GLY A 152 15.95 -10.36 6.61
C GLY A 152 16.32 -9.57 7.85
N ASP A 153 15.62 -9.78 8.97
CA ASP A 153 15.91 -9.08 10.22
C ASP A 153 17.15 -9.64 10.94
N LYS A 154 17.58 -10.84 10.55
CA LYS A 154 18.69 -11.56 11.15
C LYS A 154 19.56 -12.21 10.10
N ILE A 155 20.86 -12.11 10.32
CA ILE A 155 21.89 -12.79 9.54
C ILE A 155 22.58 -13.79 10.46
N TYR A 156 22.67 -15.03 10.01
CA TYR A 156 23.40 -16.09 10.70
C TYR A 156 24.56 -16.56 9.83
N ILE A 157 25.74 -16.70 10.44
CA ILE A 157 26.92 -17.27 9.80
C ILE A 157 27.11 -18.66 10.36
N TRP A 158 27.07 -19.66 9.48
CA TRP A 158 27.42 -21.03 9.81
C TRP A 158 28.83 -21.32 9.30
N GLN A 159 29.67 -21.87 10.18
CA GLN A 159 31.06 -22.17 9.89
C GLN A 159 31.27 -23.68 9.94
N GLY A 160 31.69 -24.27 8.82
CA GLY A 160 32.05 -25.67 8.75
C GLY A 160 33.23 -26.01 9.65
N ALA A 161 33.25 -27.25 10.14
CA ALA A 161 34.31 -27.72 11.05
C ALA A 161 35.69 -27.67 10.38
N ASN A 162 35.75 -27.94 9.08
CA ASN A 162 36.97 -28.03 8.28
C ASN A 162 37.24 -26.77 7.44
N THR A 163 36.43 -25.72 7.64
CA THR A 163 36.55 -24.48 6.87
C THR A 163 37.85 -23.73 7.12
N ASN A 164 38.40 -23.17 6.05
CA ASN A 164 39.68 -22.50 6.10
C ASN A 164 39.59 -21.15 6.84
N VAL A 165 40.73 -20.68 7.35
CA VAL A 165 40.78 -19.47 8.19
C VAL A 165 40.36 -18.22 7.42
N LYS A 166 40.62 -18.17 6.10
CA LYS A 166 40.27 -17.00 5.27
C LYS A 166 38.76 -16.89 5.08
N GLU A 167 38.08 -18.01 4.83
CA GLU A 167 36.62 -18.11 4.76
C GLU A 167 35.96 -17.73 6.08
N LYS A 168 36.52 -18.16 7.22
CA LYS A 168 36.02 -17.78 8.56
C LYS A 168 36.13 -16.30 8.86
N VAL A 169 37.18 -15.62 8.37
CA VAL A 169 37.40 -14.19 8.59
C VAL A 169 36.57 -13.32 7.64
N LYS A 170 36.22 -13.84 6.46
CA LYS A 170 35.52 -13.09 5.40
C LYS A 170 34.01 -13.33 5.34
N ALA A 171 33.51 -14.41 5.94
CA ALA A 171 32.09 -14.66 6.15
C ALA A 171 31.55 -13.78 7.28
#